data_AF-V4V6Q9-F1
#
_entry.id   AF-V4V6Q9-F1
#
_cell.length_a   1.000
_cell.length_b   1.000
_cell.length_c   1.000
_cell.angle_alpha   90.00
_cell.angle_beta   90.00
_cell.angle_gamma   90.00
#
_symmetry.space_group_name_H-M   'P 1'
#
loop_
_entity.id
_entity.type
_entity.pdbx_description
1 polymer ?
#
loop_
_entity_poly.entity_id
_entity_poly.type
_entity_poly.pdbx_seq_one_letter_code
_entity_poly.pdbx_strand_id
1 'polypeptide(L)'
;MDRYQRVEKPKAETPINENEIRITTQGRMRNYITYATTLLQEKGSNEISLKAMGRAINKTVMIAELIKRRIVGLHQNTAIGSTDITDMWEPLEEGLLPLETTRHVSVITVTLSKKELDTSSTGYQPPIPADQVKPWVENDYHGEGSPGMPGRGAGRGRAGSGVVVYYYAITHVI
;
A
#
# COMPACT_ATOMS: atom_id res chain seq x y z
N MET A 1 -2.68 1.71 32.08
CA MET A 1 -4.03 1.83 31.46
C MET A 1 -4.69 0.45 31.50
N ASP A 2 -4.47 -0.31 32.57
CA ASP A 2 -4.57 -1.78 32.50
C ASP A 2 -5.99 -2.29 32.77
N ARG A 3 -6.91 -1.35 33.02
CA ARG A 3 -8.33 -1.57 33.33
C ARG A 3 -9.25 -1.32 32.12
N TYR A 4 -8.68 -1.11 30.94
CA TYR A 4 -9.40 -0.79 29.71
C TYR A 4 -8.89 -1.62 28.54
N GLN A 5 -9.80 -2.07 27.68
CA GLN A 5 -9.47 -2.74 26.42
C GLN A 5 -9.87 -1.85 25.25
N ARG A 6 -8.96 -1.70 24.27
CA ARG A 6 -9.26 -0.98 23.04
C ARG A 6 -10.25 -1.81 22.21
N VAL A 7 -11.34 -1.18 21.81
CA VAL A 7 -12.35 -1.76 20.93
C VAL A 7 -12.37 -0.99 19.62
N GLU A 8 -12.21 -1.71 18.52
CA GLU A 8 -12.29 -1.11 17.18
C GLU A 8 -13.76 -1.04 16.77
N LYS A 9 -14.31 0.18 16.67
CA LYS A 9 -15.61 0.36 15.99
C LYS A 9 -15.40 0.13 14.49
N PRO A 10 -16.32 -0.58 13.80
CA PRO A 10 -16.34 -0.61 12.35
C PRO A 10 -16.44 0.82 11.84
N LYS A 11 -15.39 1.31 11.18
CA LYS A 11 -15.46 2.60 10.49
C LYS A 11 -16.44 2.46 9.33
N ALA A 12 -17.18 3.53 9.06
CA ALA A 12 -18.02 3.60 7.87
C ALA A 12 -17.16 3.30 6.64
N GLU A 13 -17.49 2.22 5.91
CA GLU A 13 -16.79 1.87 4.69
C GLU A 13 -17.04 2.97 3.67
N THR A 14 -16.03 3.80 3.44
CA THR A 14 -16.07 4.73 2.32
C THR A 14 -15.90 3.91 1.03
N PRO A 15 -16.76 4.11 0.03
CA PRO A 15 -16.64 3.39 -1.24
C PRO A 15 -15.25 3.63 -1.83
N ILE A 16 -14.61 2.55 -2.28
CA ILE A 16 -13.30 2.60 -2.92
C ILE A 16 -13.53 2.91 -4.39
N ASN A 17 -12.98 4.03 -4.87
CA ASN A 17 -12.99 4.36 -6.29
C ASN A 17 -12.20 3.32 -7.09
N GLU A 18 -12.58 3.07 -8.35
CA GLU A 18 -11.98 2.02 -9.18
C GLU A 18 -10.46 2.17 -9.38
N ASN A 19 -9.94 3.41 -9.35
CA ASN A 19 -8.51 3.72 -9.52
C ASN A 19 -7.80 4.03 -8.19
N GLU A 20 -8.47 3.79 -7.05
CA GLU A 20 -7.90 3.99 -5.72
C GLU A 20 -7.32 2.67 -5.17
N ILE A 21 -6.07 2.73 -4.72
CA ILE A 21 -5.37 1.60 -4.10
C ILE A 21 -5.00 1.98 -2.67
N ARG A 22 -5.63 1.30 -1.71
CA ARG A 22 -5.42 1.46 -0.27
C ARG A 22 -4.29 0.54 0.20
N ILE A 23 -3.14 1.12 0.59
CA ILE A 23 -1.96 0.37 1.02
C ILE A 23 -2.01 0.13 2.53
N THR A 24 -1.87 -1.14 2.93
CA THR A 24 -1.87 -1.55 4.33
C THR A 24 -0.51 -2.06 4.79
N THR A 25 -0.30 -2.04 6.10
CA THR A 25 0.94 -2.52 6.72
C THR A 25 1.17 -4.02 6.48
N GLN A 26 0.10 -4.82 6.40
CA GLN A 26 0.20 -6.28 6.21
C GLN A 26 0.14 -6.71 4.74
N GLY A 27 -0.38 -5.88 3.84
CA GLY A 27 -0.48 -6.23 2.43
C GLY A 27 0.87 -6.42 1.75
N ARG A 28 0.95 -7.41 0.86
CA ARG A 28 2.17 -7.74 0.10
C ARG A 28 2.41 -6.72 -1.01
N MET A 29 3.64 -6.20 -1.10
CA MET A 29 4.00 -5.19 -2.11
C MET A 29 3.71 -5.63 -3.55
N ARG A 30 4.06 -6.89 -3.89
CA ARG A 30 3.85 -7.44 -5.25
C ARG A 30 2.40 -7.29 -5.71
N ASN A 31 1.43 -7.52 -4.83
CA ASN A 31 0.01 -7.45 -5.17
C ASN A 31 -0.40 -6.03 -5.57
N TYR A 32 0.04 -5.03 -4.80
CA TYR A 32 -0.25 -3.63 -5.10
C TYR A 32 0.37 -3.18 -6.42
N ILE A 33 1.64 -3.56 -6.66
CA ILE A 33 2.34 -3.19 -7.88
C ILE A 33 1.70 -3.87 -9.09
N THR A 34 1.39 -5.16 -9.00
CA THR A 34 0.69 -5.90 -10.07
C THR A 34 -0.66 -5.25 -10.36
N TYR A 35 -1.47 -4.97 -9.34
CA TYR A 35 -2.79 -4.36 -9.52
C TYR A 35 -2.70 -2.97 -10.15
N ALA A 36 -1.80 -2.11 -9.66
CA ALA A 36 -1.53 -0.79 -10.25
C ALA A 36 -1.11 -0.88 -11.72
N THR A 37 -0.27 -1.86 -12.05
CA THR A 37 0.20 -2.09 -13.42
C THR A 37 -0.97 -2.51 -14.32
N THR A 38 -1.81 -3.44 -13.88
CA THR A 38 -3.02 -3.86 -14.60
C THR A 38 -3.98 -2.69 -14.83
N LEU A 39 -4.20 -1.83 -13.83
CA LEU A 39 -5.05 -0.63 -14.00
C LEU A 39 -4.50 0.30 -15.08
N LEU A 40 -3.20 0.62 -15.03
CA LEU A 40 -2.58 1.57 -15.95
C LEU A 40 -2.38 0.97 -17.36
N GLN A 41 -1.98 -0.29 -17.49
CA GLN A 41 -1.62 -0.89 -18.79
C GLN A 41 -2.76 -1.67 -19.44
N GLU A 42 -3.42 -2.56 -18.71
CA GLU A 42 -4.42 -3.47 -19.27
C GLU A 42 -5.80 -2.82 -19.35
N LYS A 43 -6.24 -2.15 -18.27
CA LYS A 43 -7.51 -1.44 -18.24
C LYS A 43 -7.46 -0.05 -18.87
N GLY A 44 -6.25 0.45 -19.15
CA GLY A 44 -6.05 1.74 -19.80
C GLY A 44 -6.39 2.96 -18.94
N SER A 45 -6.47 2.82 -17.61
CA SER A 45 -6.65 3.97 -16.72
C SER A 45 -5.52 4.97 -16.93
N ASN A 46 -5.88 6.26 -17.01
CA ASN A 46 -4.90 7.32 -17.17
C ASN A 46 -4.19 7.64 -15.86
N GLU A 47 -4.84 7.37 -14.73
CA GLU A 47 -4.40 7.79 -13.40
C GLU A 47 -4.78 6.74 -12.35
N ILE A 48 -3.93 6.59 -11.33
CA ILE A 48 -4.22 5.85 -10.11
C ILE A 48 -3.86 6.67 -8.87
N SER A 49 -4.54 6.41 -7.76
CA SER A 49 -4.30 7.05 -6.46
C SER A 49 -3.88 6.01 -5.43
N LEU A 50 -2.64 6.08 -4.94
CA LEU A 50 -2.15 5.27 -3.83
C LEU A 50 -2.38 6.02 -2.52
N LYS A 51 -3.18 5.44 -1.62
CA LYS A 51 -3.51 6.06 -0.33
C LYS A 51 -3.02 5.21 0.82
N ALA A 52 -2.46 5.85 1.83
CA ALA A 52 -2.00 5.16 3.03
C ALA A 52 -1.98 6.06 4.26
N MET A 53 -1.95 5.43 5.42
CA MET A 53 -1.92 6.10 6.71
C MET A 53 -0.85 5.51 7.63
N GLY A 54 -0.27 6.35 8.50
CA GLY A 54 0.66 5.94 9.55
C GLY A 54 1.80 5.04 9.05
N ARG A 55 1.92 3.84 9.62
CA ARG A 55 3.04 2.90 9.35
C ARG A 55 3.12 2.43 7.90
N ALA A 56 2.04 2.53 7.12
CA ALA A 56 2.01 2.13 5.72
C ALA A 56 2.60 3.18 4.76
N ILE A 57 2.87 4.42 5.24
CA ILE A 57 3.38 5.52 4.41
C ILE A 57 4.71 5.15 3.74
N ASN A 58 5.67 4.62 4.50
CA ASN A 58 6.98 4.23 3.95
C ASN A 58 6.83 3.21 2.81
N LYS A 59 6.03 2.16 3.04
CA LYS A 59 5.73 1.13 2.03
C LYS A 59 5.09 1.74 0.77
N THR A 60 4.24 2.73 0.92
CA THR A 60 3.53 3.39 -0.20
C THR A 60 4.48 4.12 -1.11
N VAL A 61 5.46 4.84 -0.54
CA VAL A 61 6.52 5.50 -1.32
C VAL A 61 7.32 4.46 -2.10
N MET A 62 7.72 3.35 -1.47
CA MET A 62 8.44 2.27 -2.17
C MET A 62 7.64 1.67 -3.33
N ILE A 63 6.34 1.46 -3.14
CA ILE A 63 5.45 0.94 -4.19
C ILE A 63 5.35 1.93 -5.35
N ALA A 64 5.17 3.22 -5.07
CA ALA A 64 5.12 4.26 -6.10
C ALA A 64 6.41 4.29 -6.94
N GLU A 65 7.58 4.26 -6.29
CA GLU A 65 8.88 4.23 -6.97
C GLU A 65 9.05 3.00 -7.88
N LEU A 66 8.58 1.83 -7.41
CA LEU A 66 8.64 0.60 -8.21
C LEU A 66 7.69 0.63 -9.41
N ILE A 67 6.51 1.25 -9.28
CA ILE A 67 5.57 1.41 -10.40
C ILE A 67 6.17 2.34 -11.46
N LYS A 68 6.75 3.49 -11.06
CA LYS A 68 7.44 4.40 -11.99
C LYS A 68 8.57 3.72 -12.77
N ARG A 69 9.29 2.79 -12.13
CA ARG A 69 10.33 1.97 -12.79
C ARG A 69 9.80 0.90 -13.75
N ARG A 70 8.49 0.65 -13.78
CA ARG A 70 7.86 -0.32 -14.70
C ARG A 70 7.14 0.36 -15.86
N ILE A 71 6.68 1.59 -15.69
CA ILE A 71 5.87 2.31 -16.66
C ILE A 71 6.52 3.67 -16.94
N VAL A 72 6.94 3.86 -18.19
CA VAL A 72 7.48 5.14 -18.67
C VAL A 72 6.43 6.25 -18.63
N GLY A 73 6.86 7.49 -18.41
CA GLY A 73 6.01 8.67 -18.60
C GLY A 73 5.00 8.93 -17.47
N LEU A 74 5.17 8.34 -16.29
CA LEU A 74 4.28 8.61 -15.16
C LEU A 74 4.65 9.91 -14.44
N HIS A 75 3.77 10.90 -14.52
CA HIS A 75 3.76 12.07 -13.66
C HIS A 75 3.30 11.68 -12.27
N GLN A 76 3.88 12.32 -11.25
CA GLN A 76 3.52 12.09 -9.86
C GLN A 76 3.06 13.39 -9.20
N ASN A 77 2.05 13.30 -8.34
CA ASN A 77 1.76 14.33 -7.34
C ASN A 77 1.60 13.67 -5.98
N THR A 78 2.25 14.21 -4.94
CA THR A 78 2.18 13.67 -3.57
C THR A 78 1.58 14.71 -2.63
N ALA A 79 0.45 14.35 -2.02
CA ALA A 79 -0.20 15.12 -0.97
C ALA A 79 -0.05 14.41 0.37
N ILE A 80 0.27 15.18 1.42
CA ILE A 80 0.36 14.70 2.79
C ILE A 80 -0.69 15.47 3.60
N GLY A 81 -1.33 14.78 4.54
CA GLY A 81 -2.27 15.38 5.47
C GLY A 81 -2.29 14.64 6.80
N SER A 82 -3.27 14.97 7.61
CA SER A 82 -3.57 14.29 8.87
C SER A 82 -5.06 13.96 8.92
N THR A 83 -5.39 12.86 9.57
CA THR A 83 -6.77 12.46 9.86
C THR A 83 -6.88 12.03 11.31
N ASP A 84 -8.03 12.28 11.90
CA ASP A 84 -8.31 11.94 13.27
C ASP A 84 -8.88 10.52 13.33
N ILE A 85 -8.31 9.71 14.22
CA ILE A 85 -8.80 8.36 14.50
C ILE A 85 -9.23 8.34 15.96
N THR A 86 -10.53 8.17 16.18
CA THR A 86 -11.11 7.95 17.50
C THR A 86 -11.07 6.47 17.83
N ASP A 87 -10.29 6.11 18.85
CA ASP A 87 -10.27 4.78 19.43
C ASP A 87 -11.20 4.74 20.65
N MET A 88 -12.03 3.70 20.75
CA MET A 88 -12.90 3.47 21.90
C MET A 88 -12.23 2.53 22.90
N TRP A 89 -12.44 2.76 24.18
CA TRP A 89 -11.92 1.96 25.26
C TRP A 89 -13.07 1.51 26.16
N GLU A 90 -13.25 0.20 26.26
CA GLU A 90 -14.24 -0.39 27.16
C GLU A 90 -13.58 -0.77 28.48
N PRO A 91 -14.26 -0.51 29.61
CA PRO A 91 -13.75 -0.85 30.93
C PRO A 91 -13.77 -2.37 31.15
N LEU A 92 -12.75 -2.87 31.83
CA LEU A 92 -12.64 -4.28 32.24
C LEU A 92 -13.23 -4.54 33.64
N GLU A 93 -13.60 -3.49 34.38
CA GLU A 93 -14.13 -3.58 35.73
C GLU A 93 -15.49 -2.88 35.84
N GLU A 94 -16.40 -3.50 36.60
CA GLU A 94 -17.73 -2.95 36.86
C GLU A 94 -17.63 -1.60 37.60
N GLY A 95 -18.39 -0.61 37.13
CA GLY A 95 -18.42 0.75 37.70
C GLY A 95 -17.55 1.80 37.00
N LEU A 96 -16.75 1.40 36.01
CA LEU A 96 -16.04 2.34 35.13
C LEU A 96 -16.86 2.70 33.89
N LEU A 97 -16.62 3.89 33.32
CA LEU A 97 -17.27 4.36 32.09
C LEU A 97 -16.35 4.15 30.87
N PRO A 98 -16.92 3.90 29.66
CA PRO A 98 -16.16 3.90 28.41
C PRO A 98 -15.42 5.22 28.18
N LEU A 99 -14.25 5.13 27.55
CA LEU A 99 -13.41 6.27 27.21
C LEU A 99 -13.20 6.36 25.71
N GLU A 100 -13.18 7.58 25.18
CA GLU A 100 -12.78 7.86 23.80
C GLU A 100 -11.41 8.53 23.80
N THR A 101 -10.52 8.11 22.91
CA THR A 101 -9.23 8.78 22.69
C THR A 101 -9.05 9.05 21.21
N THR A 102 -8.86 10.32 20.87
CA THR A 102 -8.56 10.74 19.50
C THR A 102 -7.07 10.83 19.32
N ARG A 103 -6.55 10.19 18.27
CA ARG A 103 -5.16 10.35 17.82
C ARG A 103 -5.13 10.96 16.43
N HIS A 104 -4.15 11.82 16.20
CA HIS A 104 -3.85 12.36 14.88
C HIS A 104 -2.95 11.38 14.12
N VAL A 105 -3.37 10.95 12.93
CA VAL A 105 -2.61 10.02 12.09
C VAL A 105 -2.30 10.68 10.76
N SER A 106 -1.03 10.68 10.38
CA SER A 106 -0.60 11.19 9.07
C SER A 106 -1.14 10.32 7.94
N VAL A 107 -1.50 10.97 6.84
CA VAL A 107 -2.02 10.38 5.61
C VAL A 107 -1.14 10.82 4.45
N ILE A 108 -0.88 9.90 3.52
CA ILE A 108 -0.24 10.19 2.24
C ILE A 108 -1.18 9.78 1.10
N THR A 109 -1.24 10.60 0.06
CA THR A 109 -1.85 10.28 -1.23
C THR A 109 -0.81 10.53 -2.31
N VAL A 110 -0.48 9.48 -3.07
CA VAL A 110 0.40 9.58 -4.25
C VAL A 110 -0.44 9.30 -5.49
N THR A 111 -0.61 10.31 -6.32
CA THR A 111 -1.26 10.19 -7.62
C THR A 111 -0.20 9.91 -8.67
N LEU A 112 -0.40 8.86 -9.48
CA LEU A 112 0.43 8.55 -10.63
C LEU A 112 -0.43 8.64 -11.90
N SER A 113 -0.01 9.46 -12.86
CA SER A 113 -0.78 9.73 -14.07
C SER A 113 0.09 9.67 -15.33
N LYS A 114 -0.46 9.13 -16.42
CA LYS A 114 0.15 9.21 -17.76
C LYS A 114 -0.01 10.58 -18.40
N LYS A 115 -0.95 11.38 -17.90
CA LYS A 115 -1.17 12.76 -18.33
C LYS A 115 -0.40 13.67 -17.40
N GLU A 116 -0.01 14.82 -17.94
CA GLU A 116 0.60 15.86 -17.13
C GLU A 116 -0.35 16.29 -16.01
N LEU A 117 0.18 16.33 -14.79
CA LEU A 117 -0.50 16.84 -13.61
C LEU A 117 -0.15 18.32 -13.43
N ASP A 118 -0.78 18.98 -12.46
CA ASP A 118 -0.43 20.36 -12.11
C ASP A 118 1.03 20.47 -11.68
N THR A 119 1.86 21.05 -12.55
CA THR A 119 3.30 21.22 -12.35
C THR A 119 3.63 22.31 -11.34
N SER A 120 2.65 23.14 -10.96
CA SER A 120 2.81 24.16 -9.91
C SER A 120 2.57 23.60 -8.49
N SER A 121 2.03 22.39 -8.37
CA SER A 121 1.84 21.72 -7.09
C SER A 121 3.17 21.47 -6.39
N THR A 122 3.25 21.75 -5.10
CA THR A 122 4.43 21.48 -4.26
C THR A 122 4.80 20.00 -4.21
N GLY A 123 3.82 19.12 -4.42
CA GLY A 123 4.00 17.67 -4.43
C GLY A 123 4.32 17.07 -5.79
N TYR A 124 4.41 17.90 -6.84
CA TYR A 124 4.60 17.43 -8.20
C TYR A 124 6.03 16.92 -8.43
N GLN A 125 6.12 15.83 -9.19
CA GLN A 125 7.39 15.30 -9.70
C GLN A 125 7.21 14.85 -11.16
N PRO A 126 8.12 15.25 -12.07
CA PRO A 126 8.07 14.85 -13.47
C PRO A 126 8.35 13.34 -13.64
N PRO A 127 8.01 12.75 -14.80
CA PRO A 127 8.34 11.37 -15.11
C PRO A 127 9.83 11.07 -15.02
N ILE A 128 10.15 9.86 -14.57
CA ILE A 128 11.55 9.41 -14.55
C ILE A 128 12.05 9.18 -15.99
N PRO A 129 13.35 9.38 -16.24
CA PRO A 129 13.97 9.08 -17.53
C PRO A 129 13.72 7.63 -17.99
N ALA A 130 13.48 7.44 -19.30
CA ALA A 130 13.06 6.14 -19.86
C ALA A 130 14.12 5.04 -19.74
N ASP A 131 15.40 5.41 -19.69
CA ASP A 131 16.55 4.51 -19.46
C ASP A 131 16.55 3.90 -18.04
N GLN A 132 15.87 4.54 -17.08
CA GLN A 132 15.74 4.05 -15.71
C GLN A 132 14.53 3.12 -15.52
N VAL A 133 13.67 3.00 -16.53
CA VAL A 133 12.52 2.09 -16.52
C VAL A 133 12.99 0.71 -16.95
N LYS A 134 12.95 -0.26 -16.03
CA LYS A 134 13.36 -1.64 -16.27
C LYS A 134 12.13 -2.53 -16.27
N PRO A 135 11.78 -3.18 -17.40
CA PRO A 135 10.79 -4.24 -17.42
C PRO A 135 11.20 -5.34 -16.43
N TRP A 136 10.25 -5.82 -15.63
CA TRP A 136 10.54 -6.76 -14.55
C TRP A 136 11.02 -8.10 -15.09
N VAL A 137 12.14 -8.61 -14.56
CA VAL A 137 12.52 -10.03 -14.64
C VAL A 137 12.05 -10.69 -13.35
N GLU A 138 11.33 -11.80 -13.44
CA GLU A 138 10.56 -12.43 -12.36
C GLU A 138 11.38 -12.86 -11.11
N ASN A 139 12.71 -12.80 -11.15
CA ASN A 139 13.62 -13.41 -10.18
C ASN A 139 14.08 -12.54 -9.00
N ASP A 140 13.84 -11.22 -8.98
CA ASP A 140 14.56 -10.34 -8.05
C ASP A 140 13.90 -10.14 -6.66
N TYR A 141 12.93 -10.97 -6.28
CA TYR A 141 12.26 -10.88 -4.97
C TYR A 141 12.33 -12.17 -4.13
N HIS A 142 13.44 -12.90 -4.21
CA HIS A 142 13.86 -13.72 -3.07
C HIS A 142 14.56 -12.84 -2.04
N GLY A 143 13.79 -12.10 -1.24
CA GLY A 143 14.39 -11.16 -0.29
C GLY A 143 13.50 -10.66 0.84
N GLU A 144 12.38 -11.32 1.14
CA GLU A 144 11.76 -11.22 2.47
C GLU A 144 11.98 -12.55 3.20
N GLY A 145 13.24 -12.79 3.58
CA GLY A 145 13.66 -13.90 4.42
C GLY A 145 14.78 -13.41 5.32
N SER A 146 14.57 -13.55 6.63
CA SER A 146 15.49 -13.17 7.70
C SER A 146 16.96 -13.57 7.43
N PRO A 147 17.96 -12.80 7.90
CA PRO A 147 19.37 -13.20 7.80
C PRO A 147 19.64 -14.37 8.76
N GLY A 148 19.44 -15.59 8.27
CA GLY A 148 19.72 -16.85 8.98
C GLY A 148 20.80 -17.66 8.26
N MET A 149 22.00 -17.66 8.84
CA MET A 149 23.18 -18.53 8.69
C MET A 149 23.47 -19.32 7.39
N PRO A 150 24.75 -19.39 6.95
CA PRO A 150 25.18 -20.23 5.84
C PRO A 150 25.32 -21.71 6.26
N GLY A 151 24.47 -22.57 5.70
CA GLY A 151 24.46 -24.02 5.94
C GLY A 151 24.28 -24.85 4.67
N ARG A 152 25.35 -25.54 4.29
CA ARG A 152 25.52 -26.62 3.29
C ARG A 152 24.27 -27.44 2.88
N GLY A 153 24.11 -27.64 1.56
CA GLY A 153 24.03 -29.00 0.98
C GLY A 153 22.69 -29.52 0.42
N ALA A 154 22.77 -29.94 -0.86
CA ALA A 154 22.08 -31.08 -1.49
C ALA A 154 20.58 -31.00 -1.89
N GLY A 155 20.36 -30.85 -3.21
CA GLY A 155 19.82 -31.94 -4.05
C GLY A 155 18.30 -32.15 -4.18
N ARG A 156 17.89 -32.34 -5.46
CA ARG A 156 16.64 -32.91 -6.02
C ARG A 156 15.37 -32.03 -6.08
N GLY A 157 14.88 -31.87 -7.30
CA GLY A 157 13.64 -31.15 -7.61
C GLY A 157 12.37 -32.00 -7.61
N ARG A 158 11.24 -31.38 -7.96
CA ARG A 158 10.12 -31.86 -8.81
C ARG A 158 8.92 -30.90 -8.68
N ALA A 159 8.17 -30.81 -9.78
CA ALA A 159 6.74 -30.52 -9.88
C ALA A 159 6.28 -29.07 -9.71
N GLY A 160 5.64 -28.58 -10.78
CA GLY A 160 5.00 -27.28 -10.84
C GLY A 160 3.77 -27.15 -9.95
N SER A 161 3.37 -25.90 -9.78
CA SER A 161 2.11 -25.53 -9.16
C SER A 161 1.52 -24.40 -10.01
N GLY A 162 0.45 -24.73 -10.75
CA GLY A 162 -0.43 -23.72 -11.33
C GLY A 162 -0.95 -22.83 -10.22
N VAL A 163 -0.75 -21.52 -10.37
CA VAL A 163 -1.26 -20.54 -9.42
C VAL A 163 -2.73 -20.32 -9.74
N VAL A 164 -3.59 -20.97 -8.97
CA VAL A 164 -5.00 -20.62 -8.88
C VAL A 164 -5.08 -19.22 -8.26
N VAL A 165 -5.51 -18.24 -9.05
CA VAL A 165 -5.69 -16.86 -8.62
C VAL A 165 -6.91 -16.80 -7.72
N TYR A 166 -6.69 -16.87 -6.41
CA TYR A 166 -7.73 -16.55 -5.44
C TYR A 166 -7.94 -15.03 -5.44
N TYR A 167 -9.05 -14.61 -6.06
CA TYR A 167 -9.64 -13.30 -5.84
C TYR A 167 -10.07 -13.19 -4.38
N TYR A 168 -9.19 -12.67 -3.53
CA TYR A 168 -9.64 -12.07 -2.28
C TYR A 168 -9.64 -10.56 -2.46
N ALA A 169 -10.85 -10.03 -2.64
CA ALA A 169 -11.16 -8.66 -2.33
C ALA A 169 -10.78 -8.43 -0.86
N ILE A 170 -9.68 -7.71 -0.62
CA ILE A 170 -9.32 -7.22 0.71
C ILE A 170 -10.00 -5.87 0.82
N THR A 171 -11.30 -5.90 1.12
CA THR A 171 -11.96 -4.85 1.89
C THR A 171 -11.35 -4.87 3.30
N HIS A 172 -11.40 -3.75 3.98
CA HIS A 172 -10.81 -3.45 5.29
C HIS A 172 -9.44 -2.78 5.25
N VAL A 173 -9.46 -1.58 5.82
CA VAL A 173 -8.36 -0.66 6.13
C VAL A 173 -7.96 0.24 4.97
N ILE A 174 -8.82 1.21 4.68
CA ILE A 174 -8.59 2.66 4.88
C ILE A 174 -9.96 3.34 4.86
#